data_AF-A0A2N0NNH4-F1
#
_entry.id   AF-A0A2N0NNH4-F1
#
_cell.length_a   1.000
_cell.length_b   1.000
_cell.length_c   1.000
_cell.angle_alpha   90.00
_cell.angle_beta   90.00
_cell.angle_gamma   90.00
#
_symmetry.space_group_name_H-M   'P 1'
#
loop_
_entity.id
_entity.type
_entity.pdbx_description
1 polymer ?
#
loop_
_entity_poly.entity_id
_entity_poly.type
_entity_poly.pdbx_seq_one_letter_code
_entity_poly.pdbx_strand_id
1 'polypeptide(L)'
;MIVRRKDTSRTKHSSKSIPSKSYLGDEEGAKLLVLADWLKNDVGDLFTQIKRLETTVECIENYVEEKTGIEPGKELTDSSDSEEETTIIAEAYIPKKKRKYPGKKKVR
;
A
#
# COMPACT_ATOMS: atom_id res chain seq x y z
N MET A 1 -45.41 63.33 -13.79
CA MET A 1 -45.18 62.14 -12.94
C MET A 1 -43.81 61.58 -13.29
N ILE A 2 -42.83 61.60 -12.37
CA ILE A 2 -41.44 61.22 -12.65
C ILE A 2 -41.20 59.78 -12.21
N VAL A 3 -40.87 58.90 -13.17
CA VAL A 3 -40.50 57.50 -12.91
C VAL A 3 -39.05 57.46 -12.45
N ARG A 4 -38.81 57.21 -11.16
CA ARG A 4 -37.46 57.01 -10.62
C ARG A 4 -37.02 55.57 -10.89
N ARG A 5 -35.93 55.39 -11.65
CA ARG A 5 -35.28 54.07 -11.79
C ARG A 5 -34.63 53.72 -10.46
N LYS A 6 -34.89 52.50 -9.98
CA LYS A 6 -34.28 51.96 -8.77
C LYS A 6 -32.95 51.32 -9.17
N ASP A 7 -31.86 52.03 -8.93
CA ASP A 7 -30.52 51.50 -9.13
C ASP A 7 -30.28 50.37 -8.12
N THR A 8 -30.22 49.14 -8.63
CA THR A 8 -29.86 47.97 -7.83
C THR A 8 -28.37 48.03 -7.53
N SER A 9 -28.04 48.34 -6.27
CA SER A 9 -26.67 48.39 -5.76
C SER A 9 -25.90 47.11 -6.08
N ARG A 10 -24.75 47.27 -6.74
CA ARG A 10 -23.81 46.21 -7.09
C ARG A 10 -23.30 45.52 -5.81
N THR A 11 -23.70 44.27 -5.57
CA THR A 11 -23.20 43.46 -4.45
C THR A 11 -21.69 43.27 -4.61
N LYS A 12 -20.90 43.79 -3.66
CA LYS A 12 -19.47 43.51 -3.61
C LYS A 12 -19.27 42.12 -3.03
N HIS A 13 -18.75 41.19 -3.83
CA HIS A 13 -18.29 39.92 -3.29
C HIS A 13 -17.06 40.19 -2.42
N SER A 14 -17.27 40.08 -1.11
CA SER A 14 -16.20 40.10 -0.12
C SER A 14 -15.19 39.03 -0.47
N SER A 15 -13.93 39.43 -0.64
CA SER A 15 -12.82 38.53 -0.94
C SER A 15 -12.78 37.41 0.09
N LYS A 16 -12.81 36.16 -0.37
CA LYS A 16 -12.71 34.96 0.47
C LYS A 16 -11.47 35.11 1.36
N SER A 17 -11.71 35.26 2.66
CA SER A 17 -10.69 35.26 3.70
C SER A 17 -9.85 33.99 3.55
N ILE A 18 -8.53 34.13 3.55
CA ILE A 18 -7.64 33.00 3.82
C ILE A 18 -8.05 32.46 5.21
N PRO A 19 -8.21 31.14 5.41
CA PRO A 19 -8.58 30.60 6.70
C PRO A 19 -7.54 30.99 7.75
N SER A 20 -7.97 31.61 8.83
CA SER A 20 -7.12 32.02 9.93
C SER A 20 -6.58 30.80 10.69
N LYS A 21 -5.39 30.95 11.28
CA LYS A 21 -4.63 29.94 12.05
C LYS A 21 -5.36 29.30 13.25
N SER A 22 -6.59 29.73 13.54
CA SER A 22 -7.43 29.26 14.63
C SER A 22 -8.12 27.91 14.37
N TYR A 23 -8.26 27.47 13.12
CA TYR A 23 -8.93 26.20 12.74
C TYR A 23 -8.20 24.91 13.19
N LEU A 24 -7.02 25.03 13.83
CA LEU A 24 -6.27 23.89 14.36
C LEU A 24 -6.48 23.68 15.86
N GLY A 25 -7.11 24.63 16.56
CA GLY A 25 -7.27 24.59 18.01
C GLY A 25 -8.60 24.00 18.50
N ASP A 26 -9.54 23.73 17.60
CA ASP A 26 -10.85 23.17 17.91
C ASP A 26 -10.88 21.64 17.72
N GLU A 27 -11.97 21.00 18.15
CA GLU A 27 -12.15 19.55 18.06
C GLU A 27 -12.06 19.04 16.61
N GLU A 28 -12.41 19.89 15.64
CA GLU A 28 -12.36 19.59 14.21
C GLU A 28 -10.92 19.57 13.71
N GLY A 29 -10.09 20.54 14.12
CA GLY A 29 -8.64 20.54 13.89
C GLY A 29 -7.94 19.31 14.47
N ALA A 30 -8.32 18.88 15.69
CA ALA A 30 -7.77 17.67 16.31
C ALA A 30 -8.13 16.40 15.52
N LYS A 31 -9.38 16.28 15.03
CA LYS A 31 -9.80 15.15 14.18
C LYS A 31 -9.02 15.10 12.86
N LEU A 32 -8.77 16.26 12.25
CA LEU A 32 -7.97 16.36 11.02
C LEU A 32 -6.53 15.92 11.23
N LEU A 33 -5.91 16.27 12.36
CA LEU A 33 -4.55 15.82 12.70
C LEU A 33 -4.47 14.30 12.84
N VAL A 34 -5.41 13.68 13.56
CA VAL A 34 -5.46 12.21 13.72
C VAL A 34 -5.64 11.51 12.37
N LEU A 35 -6.51 12.05 11.50
CA LEU A 35 -6.72 11.52 10.15
C LEU A 35 -5.47 11.66 9.28
N ALA A 36 -4.77 12.79 9.37
CA ALA A 36 -3.53 13.02 8.63
C ALA A 36 -2.41 12.08 9.09
N ASP A 37 -2.27 11.87 10.41
CA ASP A 37 -1.29 10.92 10.96
C ASP A 37 -1.60 9.48 10.55
N TRP A 38 -2.88 9.08 10.59
CA TRP A 38 -3.31 7.76 10.11
C TRP A 38 -2.97 7.57 8.63
N LEU A 39 -3.35 8.53 7.78
CA LEU A 39 -3.09 8.47 6.34
C LEU A 39 -1.58 8.42 6.04
N LYS A 40 -0.79 9.20 6.77
CA LYS A 40 0.67 9.23 6.64
C LYS A 40 1.29 7.87 6.97
N ASN A 41 0.80 7.21 8.01
CA ASN A 41 1.28 5.89 8.41
C ASN A 41 0.88 4.82 7.36
N ASP A 42 -0.39 4.77 6.97
CA ASP A 42 -0.89 3.78 6.00
C ASP A 42 -0.18 3.90 4.64
N VAL A 43 -0.03 5.13 4.13
CA VAL A 43 0.69 5.38 2.87
C VAL A 43 2.18 5.07 3.01
N GLY A 44 2.79 5.37 4.16
CA GLY A 44 4.19 5.05 4.44
C GLY A 44 4.48 3.55 4.46
N ASP A 45 3.60 2.78 5.10
CA ASP A 45 3.70 1.32 5.16
C ASP A 45 3.52 0.70 3.77
N LEU A 46 2.56 1.21 2.99
CA LEU A 46 2.36 0.77 1.61
C LEU A 46 3.59 1.07 0.73
N PHE A 47 4.17 2.26 0.86
CA PHE A 47 5.39 2.62 0.13
C PHE A 47 6.56 1.68 0.48
N THR A 48 6.69 1.32 1.76
CA THR A 48 7.70 0.38 2.23
C THR A 48 7.49 -1.01 1.63
N GLN A 49 6.24 -1.47 1.54
CA GLN A 49 5.91 -2.75 0.91
C GLN A 49 6.21 -2.76 -0.59
N ILE A 50 5.85 -1.68 -1.31
CA ILE A 50 6.16 -1.54 -2.74
C ILE A 50 7.66 -1.62 -2.97
N LYS A 51 8.46 -0.90 -2.17
CA LYS A 51 9.93 -0.94 -2.30
C LYS A 51 10.51 -2.34 -2.09
N ARG A 52 9.99 -3.09 -1.11
CA ARG A 52 10.41 -4.48 -0.90
C ARG A 52 10.03 -5.39 -2.07
N LEU A 53 8.85 -5.19 -2.64
CA LEU A 53 8.38 -5.95 -3.80
C LEU A 53 9.26 -5.68 -5.02
N GLU A 54 9.55 -4.41 -5.31
CA GLU A 54 10.48 -4.01 -6.39
C GLU A 54 11.83 -4.72 -6.25
N THR A 55 12.44 -4.70 -5.05
CA THR A 55 13.72 -5.41 -4.82
C THR A 55 13.61 -6.92 -4.96
N THR A 56 12.46 -7.51 -4.61
CA THR A 56 12.27 -8.97 -4.72
C THR A 56 12.13 -9.39 -6.18
N VAL A 57 11.43 -8.59 -6.98
CA VAL A 57 11.30 -8.81 -8.43
C VAL A 57 12.68 -8.75 -9.08
N GLU A 58 13.48 -7.72 -8.77
CA GLU A 58 14.86 -7.60 -9.25
C GLU A 58 15.73 -8.81 -8.87
N CYS A 59 15.62 -9.30 -7.63
CA CYS A 59 16.33 -10.52 -7.21
C CYS A 59 15.92 -11.77 -8.01
N ILE A 60 14.62 -11.91 -8.32
CA ILE A 60 14.12 -13.04 -9.10
C ILE A 60 14.60 -12.93 -10.54
N GLU A 61 14.50 -11.75 -11.16
CA GLU A 61 14.96 -11.49 -12.53
C GLU A 61 16.44 -11.83 -12.68
N ASN A 62 17.29 -11.34 -11.77
CA ASN A 62 18.72 -11.66 -11.75
C ASN A 62 19.00 -13.16 -11.58
N TYR A 63 18.24 -13.84 -10.72
CA TYR A 63 18.39 -15.28 -10.51
C TYR A 63 18.01 -16.08 -11.76
N VAL A 64 16.88 -15.73 -12.40
CA VAL A 64 16.42 -16.39 -13.63
C VAL A 64 17.44 -16.18 -14.74
N GLU A 65 17.95 -14.96 -14.91
CA GLU A 65 19.01 -14.66 -15.88
C GLU A 65 20.28 -15.47 -15.59
N GLU A 66 20.73 -15.56 -14.34
CA GLU A 66 21.90 -16.36 -13.97
C GLU A 66 21.71 -17.86 -14.29
N LYS A 67 20.49 -18.40 -14.08
CA LYS A 67 20.23 -19.84 -14.29
C LYS A 67 19.93 -20.21 -15.74
N THR A 68 19.39 -19.29 -16.52
CA THR A 68 18.92 -19.58 -17.88
C THR A 68 19.73 -18.87 -18.96
N GLY A 69 20.49 -17.83 -18.61
CA GLY A 69 21.12 -16.90 -19.54
C GLY A 69 20.12 -16.01 -20.28
N ILE A 70 18.84 -16.05 -19.89
CA ILE A 70 17.76 -15.31 -20.53
C ILE A 70 17.62 -13.97 -19.81
N GLU A 71 17.86 -12.89 -20.56
CA GLU A 71 17.65 -11.54 -20.05
C GLU A 71 16.20 -11.33 -19.58
N PRO A 72 15.98 -10.49 -18.55
CA PRO A 72 14.65 -10.13 -18.07
C PRO A 72 13.72 -9.67 -19.20
N GLY A 73 12.46 -10.10 -19.16
CA GLY A 73 11.44 -9.72 -20.13
C GLY A 73 11.43 -10.53 -21.44
N LYS A 74 12.30 -11.54 -21.57
CA LYS A 74 12.23 -12.53 -22.67
C LYS A 74 11.52 -13.80 -22.21
N GLU A 75 10.83 -14.46 -23.12
CA GLU A 75 10.07 -15.68 -22.81
C GLU A 75 11.01 -16.86 -22.53
N LEU A 76 10.64 -17.66 -21.52
CA LEU A 76 11.26 -18.95 -21.26
C LEU A 76 10.67 -19.96 -22.25
N THR A 77 11.47 -20.41 -23.21
CA THR A 77 11.07 -21.51 -24.10
C THR A 77 11.38 -22.83 -23.43
N ASP A 78 10.34 -23.57 -23.01
CA ASP A 78 10.45 -24.95 -22.54
C ASP A 78 10.84 -25.86 -23.71
N SER A 79 12.14 -26.06 -23.93
CA SER A 79 12.63 -27.13 -24.79
C SER A 79 12.60 -28.46 -24.02
N SER A 80 11.39 -28.96 -23.76
CA SER A 80 11.20 -30.26 -23.11
C SER A 80 11.19 -31.38 -24.17
N ASP A 81 12.38 -31.88 -24.48
CA ASP A 81 12.60 -33.25 -24.97
C ASP A 81 13.57 -33.89 -23.97
N SER A 82 13.03 -34.35 -22.84
CA SER A 82 13.79 -35.12 -21.85
C SER A 82 12.85 -36.15 -21.24
N GLU A 83 13.11 -37.37 -21.65
CA GLU A 83 12.40 -38.61 -21.34
C GLU A 83 12.45 -38.86 -19.82
N GLU A 84 11.28 -39.10 -19.22
CA GLU A 84 11.08 -39.97 -18.05
C GLU A 84 12.09 -39.85 -16.88
N GLU A 85 11.86 -38.96 -15.89
CA GLU A 85 12.30 -39.25 -14.53
C GLU A 85 11.24 -38.87 -13.48
N THR A 86 10.58 -39.91 -12.99
CA THR A 86 9.50 -39.88 -12.02
C THR A 86 9.93 -39.34 -10.65
N THR A 87 9.19 -38.34 -10.16
CA THR A 87 8.86 -38.07 -8.75
C THR A 87 10.00 -37.88 -7.74
N ILE A 88 10.49 -36.64 -7.52
CA ILE A 88 10.79 -36.10 -6.17
C ILE A 88 10.70 -34.55 -6.16
N ILE A 89 9.50 -33.94 -6.25
CA ILE A 89 9.31 -32.50 -5.92
C ILE A 89 8.12 -32.31 -4.98
N ALA A 90 8.06 -33.11 -3.92
CA ALA A 90 7.03 -32.98 -2.88
C ALA A 90 7.60 -33.03 -1.45
N GLU A 91 8.90 -32.78 -1.24
CA GLU A 91 9.51 -32.80 0.10
C GLU A 91 10.14 -31.47 0.55
N ALA A 92 9.96 -30.37 -0.18
CA ALA A 92 10.44 -29.07 0.26
C ALA A 92 9.30 -28.20 0.81
N TYR A 93 9.15 -28.26 2.13
CA TYR A 93 8.64 -27.20 3.01
C TYR A 93 7.15 -27.15 3.35
N ILE A 94 6.69 -28.10 4.18
CA ILE A 94 5.58 -27.84 5.10
C ILE A 94 6.17 -27.34 6.43
N PRO A 95 5.99 -26.07 6.83
CA PRO A 95 6.47 -25.60 8.11
C PRO A 95 5.67 -26.26 9.23
N LYS A 96 6.27 -27.24 9.92
CA LYS A 96 5.71 -27.83 11.14
C LYS A 96 5.73 -26.78 12.26
N LYS A 97 4.71 -25.92 12.33
CA LYS A 97 4.45 -25.09 13.52
C LYS A 97 4.14 -26.02 14.71
N LYS A 98 5.13 -26.28 15.57
CA LYS A 98 4.87 -26.83 16.90
C LYS A 98 4.27 -25.72 17.77
N ARG A 99 2.94 -25.59 17.78
CA ARG A 99 2.25 -24.90 18.88
C ARG A 99 2.40 -25.77 20.14
N LYS A 100 3.30 -25.38 21.05
CA LYS A 100 3.27 -25.86 22.44
C LYS A 100 2.04 -25.23 23.10
N TYR A 101 0.94 -25.97 23.16
CA TYR A 101 -0.13 -25.66 24.11
C TYR A 101 0.35 -26.08 25.50
N PRO A 102 0.35 -25.20 26.51
CA PRO A 102 0.61 -25.64 27.89
C PRO A 102 -0.52 -26.59 28.31
N GLY A 103 -0.14 -27.83 28.63
CA GLY A 103 -1.08 -28.87 29.04
C GLY A 103 -1.85 -28.48 30.29
N LYS A 104 -3.15 -28.77 30.30
CA LYS A 104 -4.00 -28.65 31.48
C LYS A 104 -3.44 -29.54 32.59
N LYS A 105 -2.98 -28.95 33.70
CA LYS A 105 -2.73 -29.70 34.94
C LYS A 105 -4.06 -30.30 35.40
N LYS A 106 -4.15 -31.64 35.46
CA LYS A 106 -5.19 -32.30 36.25
C LYS A 106 -4.87 -32.08 37.72
N VAL A 107 -5.77 -31.40 38.43
CA VAL A 107 -5.77 -31.36 39.90
C VAL A 107 -6.24 -32.74 40.37
N ARG A 108 -5.47 -33.35 41.28
CA ARG A 108 -5.86 -34.54 42.03
C ARG A 108 -6.62 -34.11 43.27
#